data_AF-Q1QLT3-F1
#
_entry.id   AF-Q1QLT3-F1
#
_cell.length_a   1.000
_cell.length_b   1.000
_cell.length_c   1.000
_cell.angle_alpha   90.00
_cell.angle_beta   90.00
_cell.angle_gamma   90.00
#
_symmetry.space_group_name_H-M   'P 1'
#
loop_
_entity.id
_entity.type
_entity.pdbx_description
1 polymer ?
#
loop_
_entity_poly.entity_id
_entity_poly.type
_entity_poly.pdbx_seq_one_letter_code
_entity_poly.pdbx_strand_id
1 'polypeptide(L)'
;MKLRFVAALFAALSLAACQTAQPPSTASGKPEVTIRAPVSKIKALIISHAMNNGMSITKDTEYMLQFDKPTTNLGAAVLLGSKYDSTPNVRYVITFAPLGDETRVIASAMFVTNPGSAFEHLTPVNAGPGIDETQNELQQIKTMAETREIPVASAPQKKHSRIH
;
A
#
# COMPACT_ATOMS: atom_id res chain seq x y z
N MET A 1 30.39 -28.49 -36.18
CA MET A 1 30.84 -27.64 -35.05
C MET A 1 29.90 -26.43 -34.83
N LYS A 2 28.57 -26.62 -34.86
CA LYS A 2 27.59 -25.52 -34.75
C LYS A 2 26.51 -25.75 -33.66
N LEU A 3 26.15 -27.00 -33.38
CA LEU A 3 25.09 -27.33 -32.42
C LEU A 3 25.52 -27.19 -30.93
N ARG A 4 26.79 -27.47 -30.62
CA ARG A 4 27.34 -27.35 -29.25
C ARG A 4 27.45 -25.91 -28.76
N PHE A 5 27.70 -24.97 -29.66
CA PHE A 5 27.76 -23.54 -29.32
C PHE A 5 26.37 -22.93 -29.09
N VAL A 6 25.34 -23.39 -29.82
CA VAL A 6 23.95 -22.94 -29.61
C VAL A 6 23.40 -23.43 -28.26
N ALA A 7 23.70 -24.68 -27.88
CA ALA A 7 23.28 -25.23 -26.59
C ALA A 7 23.91 -24.51 -25.39
N ALA A 8 25.20 -24.14 -25.50
CA ALA A 8 25.89 -23.36 -24.46
C ALA A 8 25.32 -21.94 -24.30
N LEU A 9 24.92 -21.31 -25.41
CA LEU A 9 24.30 -19.98 -25.39
C LEU A 9 22.91 -19.99 -24.76
N PHE A 10 22.09 -21.02 -25.04
CA PHE A 10 20.78 -21.18 -24.41
C PHE A 10 20.87 -21.48 -22.91
N ALA A 11 21.85 -22.28 -22.49
CA ALA A 11 22.09 -22.55 -21.07
C ALA A 11 22.52 -21.26 -20.34
N ALA A 12 23.39 -20.44 -20.92
CA ALA A 12 23.81 -19.17 -20.32
C ALA A 12 22.66 -18.15 -20.16
N LEU A 13 21.71 -18.08 -21.11
CA LEU A 13 20.53 -17.22 -20.98
C LEU A 13 19.57 -17.69 -19.88
N SER A 14 19.47 -18.99 -19.63
CA SER A 14 18.59 -19.53 -18.59
C SER A 14 19.06 -19.21 -17.15
N LEU A 15 20.36 -18.97 -16.94
CA LEU A 15 20.89 -18.59 -15.61
C LEU A 15 20.75 -17.08 -15.31
N ALA A 16 20.60 -16.23 -16.33
CA ALA A 16 20.46 -14.78 -16.13
C ALA A 16 19.05 -14.33 -15.72
N ALA A 17 18.06 -15.24 -15.72
CA ALA A 17 16.67 -14.93 -15.40
C ALA A 17 16.34 -14.97 -13.90
N CYS A 18 17.27 -15.36 -13.02
CA CYS A 18 17.10 -15.25 -11.58
C CYS A 18 17.46 -13.84 -11.08
N GLN A 19 16.87 -12.79 -11.65
CA GLN A 19 16.90 -11.48 -11.02
C GLN A 19 15.80 -11.45 -9.95
N THR A 20 16.14 -11.91 -8.76
CA THR A 20 15.27 -11.90 -7.59
C THR A 20 14.84 -10.46 -7.31
N ALA A 21 13.54 -10.19 -7.25
CA ALA A 21 13.02 -8.87 -6.91
C ALA A 21 13.63 -8.41 -5.58
N GLN A 22 14.28 -7.24 -5.58
CA GLN A 22 14.91 -6.70 -4.38
C GLN A 22 13.82 -6.22 -3.39
N PRO A 23 13.95 -6.53 -2.10
CA PRO A 23 13.08 -5.96 -1.09
C PRO A 23 13.33 -4.45 -0.94
N PRO A 24 12.36 -3.69 -0.39
CA PRO A 24 12.54 -2.26 -0.14
C PRO A 24 13.77 -1.98 0.72
N SER A 25 14.56 -0.97 0.33
CA SER A 25 15.73 -0.50 1.10
C SER A 25 15.33 0.44 2.25
N THR A 26 14.27 0.12 2.98
CA THR A 26 13.78 0.91 4.11
C THR A 26 14.20 0.30 5.44
N ALA A 27 14.19 1.09 6.52
CA ALA A 27 14.58 0.61 7.86
C ALA A 27 13.67 -0.51 8.38
N SER A 28 12.41 -0.58 7.94
CA SER A 28 11.46 -1.64 8.30
C SER A 28 11.50 -2.86 7.36
N GLY A 29 12.23 -2.80 6.24
CA GLY A 29 12.16 -3.81 5.18
C GLY A 29 10.79 -3.87 4.48
N LYS A 30 9.99 -2.81 4.60
CA LYS A 30 8.62 -2.66 4.08
C LYS A 30 8.43 -1.29 3.44
N PRO A 31 7.42 -1.08 2.58
CA PRO A 31 7.07 0.26 2.13
C PRO A 31 6.90 1.23 3.30
N GLU A 32 7.63 2.33 3.27
CA GLU A 32 7.74 3.26 4.40
C GLU A 32 7.96 4.69 3.92
N VAL A 33 7.35 5.65 4.62
CA VAL A 33 7.55 7.07 4.40
C VAL A 33 7.37 7.87 5.70
N THR A 34 8.13 8.94 5.88
CA THR A 34 7.87 9.95 6.92
C THR A 34 7.23 11.18 6.29
N ILE A 35 6.08 11.59 6.82
CA ILE A 35 5.23 12.65 6.29
C ILE A 35 5.08 13.76 7.32
N ARG A 36 5.32 15.02 6.91
CA ARG A 36 5.06 16.18 7.75
C ARG A 36 3.58 16.56 7.77
N ALA A 37 2.78 15.75 8.46
CA ALA A 37 1.36 15.96 8.66
C ALA A 37 0.87 15.17 9.88
N PRO A 38 -0.23 15.60 10.53
CA PRO A 38 -0.87 14.81 11.58
C PRO A 38 -1.49 13.53 11.00
N VAL A 39 -1.56 12.48 11.82
CA VAL A 39 -2.15 11.18 11.47
C VAL A 39 -3.53 11.30 10.85
N SER A 40 -4.38 12.20 11.38
CA SER A 40 -5.76 12.40 10.88
C SER A 40 -5.80 12.81 9.41
N LYS A 41 -4.94 13.75 8.98
CA LYS A 41 -4.85 14.20 7.59
C LYS A 41 -4.37 13.07 6.69
N ILE A 42 -3.35 12.34 7.13
CA ILE A 42 -2.78 11.22 6.38
C ILE A 42 -3.82 10.11 6.20
N LYS A 43 -4.50 9.70 7.28
CA LYS A 43 -5.59 8.71 7.22
C LYS A 43 -6.68 9.12 6.26
N ALA A 44 -7.14 10.38 6.30
CA ALA A 44 -8.19 10.85 5.41
C ALA A 44 -7.80 10.71 3.93
N LEU A 45 -6.55 11.04 3.58
CA LEU A 45 -6.03 10.86 2.23
C LEU A 45 -5.95 9.39 1.82
N ILE A 46 -5.46 8.53 2.71
CA ILE A 46 -5.36 7.08 2.46
C ILE A 46 -6.76 6.46 2.31
N ILE A 47 -7.72 6.84 3.16
CA ILE A 47 -9.12 6.37 3.07
C ILE A 47 -9.73 6.79 1.74
N SER A 48 -9.58 8.05 1.34
CA SER A 48 -10.06 8.54 0.04
C SER A 48 -9.44 7.76 -1.12
N HIS A 49 -8.12 7.55 -1.08
CA HIS A 49 -7.42 6.71 -2.06
C HIS A 49 -7.98 5.28 -2.08
N ALA A 50 -8.21 4.67 -0.92
CA ALA A 50 -8.73 3.32 -0.80
C ALA A 50 -10.14 3.16 -1.37
N MET A 51 -11.03 4.11 -1.07
CA MET A 51 -12.39 4.14 -1.62
C MET A 51 -12.38 4.26 -3.15
N ASN A 52 -11.52 5.11 -3.71
CA ASN A 52 -11.38 5.28 -5.15
C ASN A 52 -10.85 4.03 -5.86
N ASN A 53 -10.17 3.15 -5.13
CA ASN A 53 -9.60 1.90 -5.63
C ASN A 53 -10.44 0.65 -5.25
N GLY A 54 -11.67 0.84 -4.78
CA GLY A 54 -12.59 -0.26 -4.46
C GLY A 54 -12.16 -1.11 -3.25
N MET A 55 -11.31 -0.58 -2.39
CA MET A 55 -10.87 -1.28 -1.17
C MET A 55 -11.88 -1.08 -0.04
N SER A 56 -12.09 -2.14 0.74
CA SER A 56 -12.97 -2.11 1.91
C SER A 56 -12.16 -1.86 3.18
N ILE A 57 -12.57 -0.89 4.01
CA ILE A 57 -11.96 -0.66 5.31
C ILE A 57 -12.41 -1.77 6.27
N THR A 58 -11.47 -2.51 6.83
CA THR A 58 -11.78 -3.60 7.78
C THR A 58 -11.40 -3.24 9.21
N LYS A 59 -10.48 -2.30 9.41
CA LYS A 59 -10.09 -1.82 10.74
C LYS A 59 -9.53 -0.41 10.68
N ASP A 60 -10.00 0.47 11.56
CA ASP A 60 -9.44 1.80 11.79
C ASP A 60 -9.26 1.99 13.30
N THR A 61 -8.02 2.17 13.73
CA THR A 61 -7.65 2.52 15.10
C THR A 61 -6.69 3.70 15.06
N GLU A 62 -6.48 4.38 16.18
CA GLU A 62 -5.58 5.55 16.25
C GLU A 62 -4.25 5.38 15.49
N TYR A 63 -3.59 4.23 15.65
CA TYR A 63 -2.27 3.95 15.08
C TYR A 63 -2.26 2.95 13.92
N MET A 64 -3.42 2.51 13.43
CA MET A 64 -3.49 1.49 12.39
C MET A 64 -4.72 1.64 11.51
N LEU A 65 -4.54 1.42 10.21
CA LEU A 65 -5.60 1.34 9.23
C LEU A 65 -5.42 0.09 8.38
N GLN A 66 -6.49 -0.66 8.20
CA GLN A 66 -6.49 -1.92 7.46
C GLN A 66 -7.55 -1.90 6.37
N PHE A 67 -7.15 -2.37 5.19
CA PHE A 67 -8.01 -2.49 4.03
C PHE A 67 -7.88 -3.87 3.40
N ASP A 68 -8.98 -4.37 2.87
CA ASP A 68 -9.03 -5.59 2.07
C ASP A 68 -9.55 -5.27 0.67
N LYS A 69 -8.95 -5.90 -0.36
CA LYS A 69 -9.48 -5.94 -1.73
C LYS A 69 -9.27 -7.32 -2.35
N PRO A 70 -10.17 -7.81 -3.22
CA PRO A 70 -9.90 -9.03 -3.98
C PRO A 70 -8.59 -8.92 -4.78
N THR A 71 -7.77 -9.97 -4.79
CA THR A 71 -6.55 -9.98 -5.61
C THR A 71 -6.90 -10.02 -7.09
N THR A 72 -6.23 -9.19 -7.90
CA THR A 72 -6.26 -9.28 -9.37
C THR A 72 -5.09 -10.09 -9.92
N ASN A 73 -4.17 -10.54 -9.05
CA ASN A 73 -3.01 -11.32 -9.44
C ASN A 73 -3.42 -12.78 -9.68
N LEU A 74 -3.49 -13.16 -10.96
CA LEU A 74 -3.86 -14.52 -11.39
C LEU A 74 -2.93 -15.60 -10.82
N GLY A 75 -1.63 -15.32 -10.71
CA GLY A 75 -0.68 -16.26 -10.12
C GLY A 75 -0.97 -16.50 -8.64
N ALA A 76 -1.27 -15.44 -7.89
CA ALA A 76 -1.70 -15.56 -6.49
C ALA A 76 -3.04 -16.30 -6.37
N ALA A 77 -3.99 -16.04 -7.26
CA ALA A 77 -5.28 -16.74 -7.27
C ALA A 77 -5.13 -18.26 -7.51
N VAL A 78 -4.23 -18.66 -8.41
CA VAL A 78 -3.98 -20.09 -8.69
C VAL A 78 -3.21 -20.77 -7.55
N LEU A 79 -2.20 -20.10 -6.98
CA LEU A 79 -1.32 -20.71 -5.97
C LEU A 79 -1.90 -20.69 -4.56
N LEU A 80 -2.64 -19.64 -4.22
CA LEU A 80 -3.15 -19.41 -2.87
C LEU A 80 -4.67 -19.56 -2.78
N GLY A 81 -5.37 -19.69 -3.92
CA GLY A 81 -6.80 -20.00 -3.91
C GLY A 81 -7.08 -21.31 -3.15
N SER A 82 -8.19 -21.34 -2.44
CA SER A 82 -8.66 -22.49 -1.69
C SER A 82 -9.99 -23.00 -2.26
N LYS A 83 -10.43 -24.19 -1.81
CA LYS A 83 -11.75 -24.74 -2.17
C LYS A 83 -12.90 -23.82 -1.73
N TYR A 84 -12.70 -23.05 -0.66
CA TYR A 84 -13.72 -22.18 -0.08
C TYR A 84 -13.60 -20.73 -0.55
N ASP A 85 -12.43 -20.35 -1.06
CA ASP A 85 -12.11 -19.01 -1.53
C ASP A 85 -11.19 -19.09 -2.75
N SER A 86 -11.78 -19.08 -3.94
CA SER A 86 -11.04 -19.18 -5.20
C SER A 86 -10.23 -17.93 -5.54
N THR A 87 -10.43 -16.82 -4.82
CA THR A 87 -9.77 -15.54 -5.10
C THR A 87 -9.38 -14.86 -3.79
N PRO A 88 -8.14 -15.09 -3.31
CA PRO A 88 -7.66 -14.50 -2.08
C PRO A 88 -7.81 -12.97 -2.08
N ASN A 89 -8.03 -12.39 -0.91
CA ASN A 89 -7.93 -10.94 -0.74
C ASN A 89 -6.46 -10.53 -0.61
N VAL A 90 -6.14 -9.31 -1.02
CA VAL A 90 -4.95 -8.58 -0.56
C VAL A 90 -5.40 -7.69 0.60
N ARG A 91 -4.75 -7.86 1.74
CA ARG A 91 -4.91 -7.05 2.93
C ARG A 91 -3.73 -6.12 3.08
N TYR A 92 -4.01 -4.82 3.12
CA TYR A 92 -3.05 -3.78 3.45
C TYR A 92 -3.21 -3.42 4.92
N VAL A 93 -2.11 -3.44 5.65
CA VAL A 93 -2.02 -2.93 7.04
C VAL A 93 -1.07 -1.75 7.02
N ILE A 94 -1.58 -0.59 7.40
CA ILE A 94 -0.84 0.67 7.47
C ILE A 94 -0.74 1.07 8.93
N THR A 95 0.47 1.23 9.42
CA THR A 95 0.76 1.64 10.80
C THR A 95 1.25 3.08 10.81
N PHE A 96 0.74 3.86 11.75
CA PHE A 96 1.13 5.25 11.96
C PHE A 96 1.91 5.37 13.26
N ALA A 97 3.08 5.99 13.20
CA ALA A 97 3.90 6.33 14.36
C ALA A 97 4.12 7.85 14.36
N PRO A 98 3.38 8.62 15.18
CA PRO A 98 3.61 10.04 15.35
C PRO A 98 5.00 10.32 15.93
N LEU A 99 5.70 11.30 15.35
CA LEU A 99 7.04 11.75 15.70
C LEU A 99 7.05 13.30 15.75
N GLY A 100 6.35 13.87 16.73
CA GLY A 100 6.18 15.32 16.84
C GLY A 100 5.32 15.88 15.69
N ASP A 101 5.92 16.73 14.86
CA ASP A 101 5.26 17.36 13.70
C ASP A 101 5.21 16.45 12.45
N GLU A 102 5.82 15.27 12.55
CA GLU A 102 5.87 14.28 11.48
C GLU A 102 5.17 12.99 11.91
N THR A 103 4.76 12.20 10.93
CA THR A 103 4.23 10.84 11.13
C THR A 103 5.01 9.88 10.25
N ARG A 104 5.60 8.87 10.87
CA ARG A 104 6.15 7.72 10.15
C ARG A 104 5.02 6.76 9.79
N VAL A 105 4.92 6.43 8.51
CA VAL A 105 3.88 5.56 7.94
C VAL A 105 4.56 4.34 7.36
N ILE A 106 4.14 3.15 7.81
CA ILE A 106 4.68 1.87 7.34
C ILE A 106 3.51 1.06 6.78
N ALA A 107 3.61 0.57 5.55
CA ALA A 107 2.60 -0.28 4.94
C ALA A 107 3.11 -1.73 4.81
N SER A 108 2.21 -2.68 4.94
CA SER A 108 2.46 -4.09 4.63
C SER A 108 1.28 -4.70 3.91
N ALA A 109 1.56 -5.56 2.93
CA ALA A 109 0.55 -6.32 2.22
C ALA A 109 0.64 -7.81 2.59
N MET A 110 -0.52 -8.46 2.67
CA MET A 110 -0.64 -9.89 2.87
C MET A 110 -1.71 -10.44 1.93
N PHE A 111 -1.51 -11.62 1.35
CA PHE A 111 -2.63 -12.37 0.81
C PHE A 111 -3.40 -13.01 1.96
N VAL A 112 -4.73 -12.94 1.89
CA VAL A 112 -5.65 -13.46 2.89
C VAL A 112 -6.61 -14.41 2.20
N THR A 113 -6.69 -15.63 2.70
CA THR A 113 -7.69 -16.61 2.24
C THR A 113 -8.70 -16.85 3.33
N ASN A 114 -9.97 -17.04 2.95
CA ASN A 114 -11.08 -17.22 3.89
C ASN A 114 -11.19 -16.08 4.92
N PRO A 115 -11.18 -14.80 4.49
CA PRO A 115 -11.13 -13.66 5.39
C PRO A 115 -12.33 -13.66 6.36
N GLY A 116 -12.06 -13.36 7.63
CA GLY A 116 -13.08 -13.30 8.68
C GLY A 116 -13.59 -14.65 9.19
N SER A 117 -13.03 -15.77 8.71
CA SER A 117 -13.36 -17.11 9.21
C SER A 117 -12.34 -17.62 10.24
N ALA A 118 -12.68 -18.68 10.97
CA ALA A 118 -11.73 -19.37 11.84
C ALA A 118 -10.58 -20.06 11.08
N PHE A 119 -10.66 -20.14 9.74
CA PHE A 119 -9.67 -20.73 8.84
C PHE A 119 -8.97 -19.66 7.99
N GLU A 120 -8.92 -18.41 8.48
CA GLU A 120 -8.18 -17.33 7.82
C GLU A 120 -6.69 -17.66 7.76
N HIS A 121 -6.09 -17.65 6.58
CA HIS A 121 -4.64 -17.77 6.40
C HIS A 121 -4.04 -16.51 5.79
N LEU A 122 -2.98 -16.02 6.44
CA LEU A 122 -2.21 -14.84 6.03
C LEU A 122 -0.89 -15.26 5.40
N THR A 123 -0.67 -14.87 4.15
CA THR A 123 0.61 -15.06 3.45
C THR A 123 1.26 -13.69 3.22
N PRO A 124 2.39 -13.38 3.88
CA PRO A 124 3.07 -12.10 3.71
C PRO A 124 3.52 -11.85 2.26
N VAL A 125 3.32 -10.63 1.77
CA VAL A 125 3.93 -10.16 0.52
C VAL A 125 5.22 -9.43 0.91
N ASN A 126 6.37 -10.04 0.59
CA ASN A 126 7.68 -9.54 1.04
C ASN A 126 8.51 -8.92 -0.10
N ALA A 127 8.13 -9.14 -1.36
CA ALA A 127 8.83 -8.64 -2.54
C ALA A 127 7.91 -8.63 -3.78
N GLY A 128 8.36 -7.98 -4.84
CA GLY A 128 7.69 -7.96 -6.14
C GLY A 128 6.93 -6.65 -6.43
N PRO A 129 6.33 -6.52 -7.63
CA PRO A 129 5.79 -5.25 -8.13
C PRO A 129 4.79 -4.55 -7.19
N GLY A 130 3.96 -5.33 -6.47
CA GLY A 130 3.00 -4.77 -5.53
C GLY A 130 3.63 -4.03 -4.34
N ILE A 131 4.88 -4.36 -3.98
CA ILE A 131 5.62 -3.65 -2.94
C ILE A 131 6.13 -2.30 -3.46
N ASP A 132 6.64 -2.26 -4.69
CA ASP A 132 7.08 -1.02 -5.34
C ASP A 132 5.90 -0.07 -5.59
N GLU A 133 4.76 -0.60 -6.04
CA GLU A 133 3.49 0.12 -6.18
C GLU A 133 3.06 0.75 -4.85
N THR A 134 3.05 -0.04 -3.77
CA THR A 134 2.70 0.47 -2.43
C THR A 134 3.65 1.59 -1.98
N GLN A 135 4.96 1.47 -2.24
CA GLN A 135 5.93 2.51 -1.91
C GLN A 135 5.66 3.80 -2.70
N ASN A 136 5.31 3.69 -3.99
CA ASN A 136 4.98 4.83 -4.83
C ASN A 136 3.69 5.51 -4.38
N GLU A 137 2.65 4.74 -4.01
CA GLU A 137 1.40 5.27 -3.45
C GLU A 137 1.66 6.05 -2.16
N LEU A 138 2.46 5.52 -1.24
CA LEU A 138 2.86 6.23 -0.02
C LEU A 138 3.58 7.54 -0.33
N GLN A 139 4.43 7.58 -1.36
CA GLN A 139 5.13 8.79 -1.79
C GLN A 139 4.17 9.84 -2.39
N GLN A 140 3.13 9.40 -3.10
CA GLN A 140 2.06 10.30 -3.59
C GLN A 140 1.26 10.88 -2.43
N ILE A 141 0.85 10.05 -1.46
CA ILE A 141 0.15 10.51 -0.25
C ILE A 141 0.99 11.51 0.53
N LYS A 142 2.31 11.27 0.67
CA LYS A 142 3.24 12.23 1.25
C LYS A 142 3.16 13.59 0.53
N THR A 143 3.29 13.57 -0.79
CA THR A 143 3.26 14.79 -1.61
C THR A 143 1.95 15.55 -1.42
N MET A 144 0.80 14.86 -1.42
CA MET A 144 -0.52 15.46 -1.19
C MET A 144 -0.69 16.02 0.22
N ALA A 145 -0.17 15.33 1.24
CA ALA A 145 -0.28 15.73 2.63
C ALA A 145 0.57 16.98 2.94
N GLU A 146 1.76 17.06 2.35
CA GLU A 146 2.75 18.13 2.56
C GLU A 146 2.52 19.34 1.64
N THR A 147 1.80 19.17 0.53
CA THR A 147 1.39 20.30 -0.30
C THR A 147 0.41 21.17 0.51
N ARG A 148 0.84 22.42 0.76
CA ARG A 148 0.12 23.44 1.54
C ARG A 148 -1.35 23.53 1.09
N GLU A 149 -2.27 23.45 2.05
CA GLU A 149 -3.67 23.82 1.84
C GLU A 149 -3.71 25.22 1.22
N ILE A 150 -4.36 25.37 0.06
CA ILE A 150 -4.76 26.68 -0.42
C ILE A 150 -5.61 27.27 0.71
N PRO A 151 -5.24 28.43 1.28
CA PRO A 151 -6.05 29.03 2.33
C PRO A 151 -7.43 29.30 1.74
N VAL A 152 -8.45 28.60 2.24
CA VAL A 152 -9.84 28.95 1.98
C VAL A 152 -9.99 30.37 2.48
N ALA A 153 -10.06 31.32 1.54
CA ALA A 153 -10.25 32.72 1.84
C ALA A 153 -11.38 32.85 2.85
N SER A 154 -11.06 33.41 4.02
CA SER A 154 -12.04 33.65 5.07
C SER A 154 -13.20 34.44 4.49
N ALA A 155 -14.40 33.86 4.56
CA ALA A 155 -15.62 34.53 4.14
C ALA A 155 -15.71 35.91 4.82
N PRO A 156 -16.10 36.98 4.09
CA PRO A 156 -16.16 38.31 4.67
C PRO A 156 -17.15 38.32 5.82
N GLN A 157 -16.67 38.63 7.03
CA GLN A 157 -17.52 38.86 8.20
C GLN A 157 -18.50 39.99 7.86
N LYS A 158 -19.79 39.67 7.71
CA LYS A 158 -20.86 40.66 7.65
C LYS A 158 -20.88 41.43 8.96
N LYS A 159 -20.31 42.64 8.95
CA LYS A 159 -20.41 43.63 10.01
C LYS A 159 -21.88 44.01 10.17
N HIS A 160 -22.57 43.44 11.15
CA HIS A 160 -23.91 43.87 11.54
C HIS A 160 -23.81 45.29 12.10
N SER A 161 -24.16 46.27 11.27
CA SER A 161 -24.37 47.64 11.68
C SER A 161 -25.62 47.68 12.57
N ARG A 162 -25.43 47.92 13.87
CA ARG A 162 -26.52 48.34 14.75
C ARG A 162 -26.95 49.73 14.29
N ILE A 163 -28.19 49.85 13.86
CA ILE A 163 -28.86 51.14 13.67
C ILE A 163 -29.69 51.40 14.93
N HIS A 164 -29.56 52.64 15.41
CA HIS A 164 -30.21 53.25 16.56
C HIS A 164 -31.74 53.20 16.49
#